data_AF-A0A250KV69-F1
#
_entry.id   AF-A0A250KV69-F1
#
_cell.length_a   1.000
_cell.length_b   1.000
_cell.length_c   1.000
_cell.angle_alpha   90.00
_cell.angle_beta   90.00
_cell.angle_gamma   90.00
#
_symmetry.space_group_name_H-M   'P 1'
#
loop_
_entity.id
_entity.type
_entity.pdbx_description
1 polymer ?
#
loop_
_entity_poly.entity_id
_entity_poly.type
_entity_poly.pdbx_seq_one_letter_code
_entity_poly.pdbx_strand_id
1 'polypeptide(L)'
;MNTIELIKAIERRPGMYVDSDSLQSLVSFIRGYYFARSQSGVIDEYDRLFSEKFYPWLKDKYSLPGAASWGDLILEIASMQNLGTLDAFFREFHDFLKNSGVR
;
A
#
# COMPACT_ATOMS: atom_id res chain seq x y z
N MET A 1 0.73 12.59 10.59
CA MET A 1 1.14 11.40 9.84
C MET A 1 0.00 10.39 9.86
N ASN A 2 -0.71 10.27 8.75
CA ASN A 2 -1.62 9.16 8.48
C ASN A 2 -0.94 8.12 7.59
N THR A 3 -1.68 7.08 7.21
CA THR A 3 -1.18 5.96 6.41
C THR A 3 -0.65 6.40 5.05
N ILE A 4 -1.29 7.36 4.37
CA ILE A 4 -0.83 7.88 3.08
C ILE A 4 0.48 8.67 3.26
N GLU A 5 0.55 9.54 4.26
CA GLU A 5 1.77 10.29 4.59
C GLU A 5 2.92 9.35 4.96
N LEU A 6 2.63 8.26 5.68
CA LEU A 6 3.61 7.24 6.01
C LEU A 6 4.14 6.56 4.74
N ILE A 7 3.27 6.12 3.83
CA ILE A 7 3.70 5.46 2.60
C ILE A 7 4.59 6.38 1.75
N LYS A 8 4.22 7.66 1.62
CA LYS A 8 5.06 8.70 0.97
C LYS A 8 6.40 8.92 1.71
N ALA A 9 6.46 8.72 3.03
CA ALA A 9 7.71 8.78 3.78
C ALA A 9 8.60 7.56 3.54
N ILE A 10 8.00 6.36 3.48
CA ILE A 10 8.71 5.11 3.17
C ILE A 10 9.30 5.17 1.76
N GLU A 11 8.54 5.59 0.75
CA GLU A 11 9.04 5.70 -0.63
C GLU A 11 10.31 6.57 -0.74
N ARG A 12 10.36 7.67 0.01
CA ARG A 12 11.51 8.59 0.00
C ARG A 12 12.76 8.01 0.66
N ARG A 13 12.60 7.15 1.68
CA ARG A 13 13.70 6.62 2.49
C ARG A 13 13.39 5.21 3.00
N PRO A 14 13.27 4.20 2.12
CA PRO A 14 12.76 2.88 2.50
C PRO A 14 13.57 2.23 3.61
N GLY A 15 14.90 2.30 3.53
CA GLY A 15 15.82 1.73 4.53
C GLY A 15 15.74 2.31 5.95
N MET A 16 14.98 3.40 6.19
CA MET A 16 14.70 3.86 7.56
C MET A 16 13.51 3.14 8.20
N TYR A 17 12.68 2.45 7.41
CA TYR A 17 11.42 1.88 7.87
C TYR A 17 11.36 0.37 7.66
N VAL A 18 11.85 -0.10 6.51
CA VAL A 18 11.75 -1.49 6.07
C VAL A 18 13.01 -1.90 5.32
N ASP A 19 13.30 -3.20 5.27
CA ASP A 19 14.29 -3.72 4.33
C ASP A 19 13.85 -3.37 2.90
N SER A 20 14.73 -2.72 2.16
CA SER A 20 14.42 -2.02 0.91
C SER A 20 13.87 -2.90 -0.21
N ASP A 21 13.99 -4.22 -0.08
CA ASP A 21 13.62 -5.17 -1.13
C ASP A 21 12.47 -6.09 -0.69
N SER A 22 11.88 -5.86 0.48
CA SER A 22 10.91 -6.76 1.09
C SER A 22 9.49 -6.19 1.10
N LEU A 23 8.68 -6.61 0.12
CA LEU A 23 7.23 -6.33 0.11
C LEU A 23 6.55 -6.80 1.40
N GLN A 24 6.94 -7.95 1.94
CA GLN A 24 6.36 -8.48 3.18
C GLN A 24 6.67 -7.58 4.38
N SER A 25 7.88 -7.02 4.44
CA SER A 25 8.24 -6.04 5.47
C SER A 25 7.40 -4.78 5.34
N LEU A 26 7.20 -4.29 4.11
CA LEU A 26 6.32 -3.15 3.83
C LEU A 26 4.87 -3.39 4.25
N VAL A 27 4.30 -4.53 3.85
CA VAL A 27 2.93 -4.94 4.23
C VAL A 27 2.78 -4.97 5.75
N SER A 28 3.73 -5.61 6.43
CA SER A 28 3.70 -5.78 7.89
C SER A 28 3.82 -4.44 8.61
N PHE A 29 4.73 -3.57 8.13
CA PHE A 29 4.96 -2.24 8.70
C PHE A 29 3.72 -1.34 8.58
N ILE A 30 3.11 -1.27 7.39
CA ILE A 30 1.90 -0.46 7.15
C ILE A 30 0.73 -0.98 7.98
N ARG A 31 0.51 -2.30 8.03
CA ARG A 31 -0.55 -2.91 8.84
C ARG A 31 -0.37 -2.64 10.33
N GLY A 32 0.87 -2.79 10.83
CA GLY A 32 1.20 -2.51 12.23
C GLY A 32 0.99 -1.04 12.59
N TYR A 33 1.37 -0.13 11.70
CA TYR A 33 1.12 1.31 11.88
C TYR A 33 -0.37 1.65 11.94
N TYR A 34 -1.15 1.16 10.99
CA TYR A 34 -2.61 1.34 10.98
C TYR A 34 -3.24 0.76 12.25
N PHE A 35 -2.83 -0.45 12.65
CA PHE A 35 -3.29 -1.08 13.87
C PHE A 35 -3.00 -0.23 15.12
N ALA A 36 -1.77 0.26 15.28
CA ALA A 36 -1.38 1.11 16.41
C ALA A 36 -2.19 2.42 16.47
N ARG A 37 -2.42 3.05 15.32
CA ARG A 37 -3.28 4.25 15.22
C ARG A 37 -4.74 3.95 15.58
N SER A 38 -5.26 2.82 15.12
CA SER A 38 -6.61 2.35 15.45
C SER A 38 -6.78 2.11 16.94
N GLN A 39 -5.83 1.40 17.58
CA GLN A 39 -5.83 1.18 19.03
C GLN A 39 -5.70 2.49 19.82
N SER A 40 -5.04 3.49 19.26
CA SER A 40 -4.87 4.81 19.91
C SER A 40 -6.02 5.78 19.63
N GLY A 41 -7.04 5.39 18.84
CA GLY A 41 -8.18 6.25 18.53
C GLY A 41 -7.86 7.46 17.64
N VAL A 42 -6.75 7.44 16.89
CA VAL A 42 -6.28 8.58 16.09
C VAL A 42 -6.44 8.39 14.57
N ILE A 43 -7.28 7.43 14.15
CA ILE A 43 -7.55 7.12 12.74
C ILE A 43 -8.31 8.28 12.07
N ASP A 44 -7.78 8.76 10.94
CA ASP A 44 -8.41 9.77 10.11
C ASP A 44 -9.03 9.19 8.82
N GLU A 45 -9.53 10.06 7.95
CA GLU A 45 -10.14 9.68 6.67
C GLU A 45 -9.13 9.08 5.68
N TYR A 46 -7.87 9.48 5.73
CA TYR A 46 -6.82 9.00 4.84
C TYR A 46 -6.31 7.62 5.25
N ASP A 47 -6.26 7.35 6.55
CA ASP A 47 -6.06 6.00 7.09
C ASP A 47 -7.13 5.05 6.55
N ARG A 48 -8.41 5.43 6.65
CA ARG A 48 -9.54 4.63 6.15
C ARG A 48 -9.53 4.48 4.64
N LEU A 49 -9.23 5.56 3.92
CA LEU A 49 -9.18 5.54 2.46
C LEU A 49 -8.22 4.45 1.96
N PHE A 50 -7.00 4.42 2.49
CA PHE A 50 -6.05 3.40 2.09
C PHE A 50 -6.51 2.00 2.54
N SER A 51 -6.88 1.83 3.82
CA SER A 51 -7.23 0.51 4.36
C SER A 51 -8.46 -0.12 3.70
N GLU A 52 -9.44 0.69 3.30
CA GLU A 52 -10.72 0.21 2.78
C GLU A 52 -10.78 0.18 1.25
N LYS A 53 -10.07 1.10 0.55
CA LYS A 53 -10.28 1.30 -0.90
C LYS A 53 -9.11 0.84 -1.75
N PHE A 54 -7.89 0.78 -1.23
CA PHE A 54 -6.72 0.43 -2.05
C PHE A 54 -6.83 -1.00 -2.62
N TYR A 55 -7.16 -1.97 -1.77
CA TYR A 55 -7.30 -3.37 -2.20
C TYR A 55 -8.44 -3.58 -3.22
N PRO A 56 -9.69 -3.11 -2.98
CA PRO A 56 -10.76 -3.22 -3.96
C PRO A 56 -10.43 -2.53 -5.29
N TRP A 57 -9.87 -1.31 -5.24
CA TRP A 57 -9.48 -0.59 -6.45
C TRP A 57 -8.45 -1.37 -7.28
N LEU A 58 -7.45 -1.96 -6.62
CA LEU A 58 -6.43 -2.76 -7.29
C LEU A 58 -7.03 -4.04 -7.91
N LYS A 59 -7.94 -4.68 -7.18
CA LYS A 59 -8.65 -5.87 -7.63
C LYS A 59 -9.50 -5.60 -8.88
N ASP A 60 -10.22 -4.49 -8.90
CA ASP A 60 -11.04 -4.07 -10.04
C ASP A 60 -10.17 -3.71 -11.25
N LYS A 61 -9.06 -2.97 -11.03
CA LYS A 61 -8.13 -2.55 -12.11
C LYS A 61 -7.53 -3.74 -12.86
N TYR A 62 -7.19 -4.83 -12.17
CA TYR A 62 -6.51 -5.98 -12.76
C TYR A 62 -7.39 -7.20 -12.98
N SER A 63 -8.64 -7.19 -12.50
CA SER A 63 -9.56 -8.34 -12.59
C SER A 63 -8.95 -9.64 -12.04
N LEU A 64 -8.24 -9.56 -10.91
CA LEU A 64 -7.55 -10.68 -10.26
C LEU A 64 -8.36 -11.15 -9.02
N PRO A 65 -9.29 -12.11 -9.15
CA PRO A 65 -10.22 -12.46 -8.07
C PRO A 65 -9.60 -13.28 -6.93
N GLY A 66 -8.49 -13.98 -7.19
CA GLY A 66 -7.93 -15.01 -6.31
C GLY A 66 -7.00 -14.53 -5.19
N ALA A 67 -6.54 -13.28 -5.23
CA ALA A 67 -5.67 -12.72 -4.22
C ALA A 67 -6.40 -12.46 -2.89
N ALA A 68 -5.76 -12.80 -1.77
CA ALA A 68 -6.34 -12.62 -0.43
C ALA A 68 -6.08 -11.22 0.14
N SER A 69 -5.08 -10.51 -0.39
CA SER A 69 -4.71 -9.17 0.04
C SER A 69 -4.12 -8.34 -1.10
N TRP A 70 -4.00 -7.02 -0.90
CA TRP A 70 -3.28 -6.17 -1.86
C TRP A 70 -1.80 -6.55 -1.99
N GLY A 71 -1.18 -7.12 -0.96
CA GLY A 71 0.20 -7.61 -1.05
C GLY A 71 0.34 -8.74 -2.07
N ASP A 72 -0.63 -9.67 -2.07
CA ASP A 72 -0.67 -10.77 -3.04
C ASP A 72 -0.92 -10.25 -4.46
N LEU A 73 -1.83 -9.28 -4.62
CA LEU A 73 -2.05 -8.62 -5.91
C LEU A 73 -0.79 -7.93 -6.42
N ILE A 74 -0.04 -7.24 -5.56
CA ILE A 74 1.22 -6.60 -5.97
C ILE A 74 2.25 -7.63 -6.45
N LEU A 75 2.34 -8.81 -5.82
CA LEU A 75 3.22 -9.89 -6.30
C LEU A 75 2.81 -10.35 -7.70
N GLU A 76 1.52 -10.57 -7.93
CA GLU A 76 0.98 -10.96 -9.25
C GLU A 76 1.27 -9.88 -10.31
N ILE A 77 0.99 -8.61 -9.98
CA ILE A 77 1.23 -7.46 -10.86
C ILE A 77 2.71 -7.31 -11.21
N ALA A 78 3.59 -7.42 -10.20
CA ALA A 78 5.04 -7.34 -10.39
C ALA A 78 5.54 -8.46 -11.31
N SER A 79 5.03 -9.68 -11.13
CA SER A 79 5.37 -10.82 -11.99
C SER A 79 4.85 -10.64 -13.42
N MET A 80 3.61 -10.18 -13.61
CA MET A 80 3.01 -9.98 -14.94
C MET A 80 3.73 -8.89 -15.75
N GLN A 81 4.27 -7.88 -15.07
CA GLN A 81 4.85 -6.69 -15.70
C GLN A 81 6.38 -6.64 -15.62
N ASN A 82 7.01 -7.69 -15.06
CA ASN A 82 8.46 -7.80 -14.88
C ASN A 82 9.07 -6.60 -14.13
N LEU A 83 8.50 -6.28 -12.96
CA LEU A 83 8.90 -5.15 -12.11
C LEU A 83 9.37 -5.61 -10.74
N GLY A 84 10.15 -4.75 -10.06
CA GLY A 84 10.35 -4.88 -8.62
C GLY A 84 9.02 -4.79 -7.88
N THR A 85 8.86 -5.58 -6.81
CA THR A 85 7.61 -5.62 -6.04
C THR A 85 7.29 -4.30 -5.35
N LEU A 86 8.32 -3.59 -4.86
CA LEU A 86 8.14 -2.24 -4.31
C LEU A 86 7.83 -1.21 -5.39
N ASP A 87 8.48 -1.30 -6.56
CA ASP A 87 8.19 -0.41 -7.69
C ASP A 87 6.73 -0.56 -8.15
N ALA A 88 6.26 -1.81 -8.26
CA ALA A 88 4.87 -2.12 -8.55
C ALA A 88 3.95 -1.52 -7.48
N PHE A 89 4.25 -1.71 -6.20
CA PHE A 89 3.46 -1.11 -5.12
C PHE A 89 3.38 0.42 -5.22
N PHE A 90 4.52 1.12 -5.30
CA PHE A 90 4.52 2.58 -5.32
C PHE A 90 3.86 3.15 -6.57
N ARG A 91 4.05 2.53 -7.73
CA ARG A 91 3.33 2.91 -8.95
C ARG A 91 1.82 2.81 -8.76
N GLU A 92 1.33 1.67 -8.29
CA GLU A 92 -0.10 1.46 -8.08
C GLU A 92 -0.67 2.36 -6.99
N PHE A 93 0.12 2.63 -5.94
CA PHE A 93 -0.24 3.58 -4.91
C PHE A 93 -0.42 5.00 -5.47
N HIS A 94 0.50 5.49 -6.30
CA HIS A 94 0.37 6.80 -6.94
C HIS A 94 -0.84 6.88 -7.88
N ASP A 95 -1.07 5.84 -8.65
CA ASP A 95 -2.24 5.77 -9.53
C ASP A 95 -3.55 5.74 -8.73
N PHE A 96 -3.58 5.02 -7.61
CA PHE A 96 -4.70 5.01 -6.68
C PHE A 96 -5.00 6.42 -6.13
N LEU A 97 -3.98 7.16 -5.69
CA LEU A 97 -4.17 8.52 -5.16
C LEU A 97 -4.74 9.48 -6.21
N LYS A 98 -4.23 9.42 -7.45
CA LYS A 98 -4.74 10.23 -8.57
C LYS A 98 -6.24 9.96 -8.85
N ASN A 99 -6.65 8.70 -8.78
CA ASN A 99 -8.05 8.30 -9.02
C ASN A 99 -8.96 8.50 -7.79
N SER A 100 -8.39 8.68 -6.60
CA SER A 100 -9.13 8.88 -5.35
C SER A 100 -9.34 10.37 -5.00
N GLY A 101 -8.83 11.30 -5.84
CA GLY A 101 -8.94 12.74 -5.60
C GLY A 101 -8.00 13.27 -4.50
N VAL A 102 -7.06 12.46 -4.02
CA VAL A 102 -6.07 12.83 -3.00
C VAL A 102 -4.78 13.29 -3.69
N ARG A 103 -4.34 14.53 -3.40
CA ARG A 103 -3.07 15.10 -3.89
C ARG A 103 -1.95 14.88 -2.88
#